data_AF-A0AAD7NMK6-F1
#
_entry.id   AF-A0AAD7NMK6-F1
#
_cell.length_a   1.000
_cell.length_b   1.000
_cell.length_c   1.000
_cell.angle_alpha   90.00
_cell.angle_beta   90.00
_cell.angle_gamma   90.00
#
_symmetry.space_group_name_H-M   'P 1'
#
loop_
_entity.id
_entity.type
_entity.pdbx_description
1 polymer ?
#
loop_
_entity_poly.entity_id
_entity_poly.type
_entity_poly.pdbx_seq_one_letter_code
_entity_poly.pdbx_strand_id
1 'polypeptide(L)'
;MAKNKPGPRKRQRTWKRIAKKDRRNLRLWAEGARESILKPHIPGYADALERGWRQERDYLHGVCKEFHALISWRLADEEEPVLPLPAYDPYTTPEVEELDDEETTTKRLRIETLNARIGRWLKYRARALRRRPDQMDRTRDPWAVFLAKLAGVTSPPKARQAFQQYMHESYEAEIAPAVRARWDASILDDSGNTRQAKAPDAPFRAKVARELFSELSDEEQEGLRQRAKAEAQEARETYIAAMKAGPSKSPEDRQKCIDRLGPFVSEFLRGVSEYTGLHSFAVFGGPMPKYGGEIWTVT
;
A
#
# COMPACT_ATOMS: atom_id res chain seq x y z
N MET A 1 18.07 52.27 7.07
CA MET A 1 18.09 51.44 8.29
C MET A 1 16.69 50.91 8.57
N ALA A 2 16.33 49.72 8.08
CA ALA A 2 15.03 49.11 8.32
C ALA A 2 15.15 48.07 9.44
N LYS A 3 14.45 48.28 10.56
CA LYS A 3 14.43 47.39 11.73
C LYS A 3 13.55 46.17 11.42
N ASN A 4 14.18 44.99 11.33
CA ASN A 4 13.49 43.71 11.24
C ASN A 4 12.66 43.46 12.50
N LYS A 5 11.32 43.41 12.37
CA LYS A 5 10.44 42.96 13.45
C LYS A 5 10.50 41.43 13.56
N PRO A 6 10.77 40.86 14.75
CA PRO A 6 10.74 39.42 14.93
C PRO A 6 9.30 38.92 14.81
N GLY A 7 9.07 37.96 13.91
CA GLY A 7 7.77 37.33 13.71
C GLY A 7 7.27 36.57 14.95
N PRO A 8 5.95 36.30 15.04
CA PRO A 8 5.33 35.70 16.22
C PRO A 8 5.87 34.28 16.46
N ARG A 9 6.53 34.08 17.62
CA ARG A 9 6.97 32.76 18.08
C ARG A 9 5.74 31.85 18.22
N LYS A 10 5.67 30.80 17.40
CA LYS A 10 4.67 29.73 17.51
C LYS A 10 4.78 29.11 18.90
N ARG A 11 3.77 29.30 19.76
CA ARG A 11 3.67 28.64 21.07
C ARG A 11 3.57 27.13 20.84
N GLN A 12 4.65 26.40 21.08
CA GLN A 12 4.60 24.94 21.15
C GLN A 12 3.71 24.57 22.33
N ARG A 13 2.49 24.10 22.06
CA ARG A 13 1.63 23.53 23.09
C ARG A 13 2.22 22.19 23.51
N THR A 14 2.92 22.17 24.64
CA THR A 14 3.32 20.92 25.30
C THR A 14 2.07 20.26 25.85
N TRP A 15 1.55 19.28 25.12
CA TRP A 15 0.46 18.44 25.61
C TRP A 15 0.96 17.63 26.81
N LYS A 16 0.52 18.00 28.03
CA LYS A 16 0.74 17.18 29.22
C LYS A 16 -0.26 16.03 29.19
N ARG A 17 0.24 14.80 29.35
CA ARG A 17 -0.59 13.60 29.38
C ARG A 17 -1.44 13.60 30.66
N ILE A 18 -2.74 13.40 30.53
CA ILE A 18 -3.68 13.31 31.66
C ILE A 18 -3.42 11.99 32.40
N ALA A 19 -3.27 12.07 33.73
CA ALA A 19 -3.07 10.89 34.58
C ALA A 19 -4.29 9.97 34.51
N LYS A 20 -4.09 8.65 34.70
CA LYS A 20 -5.12 7.63 34.45
C LYS A 20 -6.42 7.90 35.22
N LYS A 21 -6.29 8.26 36.50
CA LYS A 21 -7.38 8.65 37.41
C LYS A 21 -8.18 9.88 36.98
N ASP A 22 -7.56 10.79 36.24
CA ASP A 22 -8.17 12.05 35.83
C ASP A 22 -8.84 11.94 34.45
N ARG A 23 -8.85 10.74 33.84
CA ARG A 23 -9.42 10.51 32.50
C ARG A 23 -10.93 10.34 32.63
N ARG A 24 -11.69 11.22 31.94
CA ARG A 24 -13.15 11.12 31.83
C ARG A 24 -13.65 9.88 31.07
N ASN A 25 -12.76 9.16 30.38
CA ASN A 25 -13.11 7.97 29.64
C ASN A 25 -12.05 6.88 29.83
N LEU A 26 -12.46 5.63 29.64
CA LEU A 26 -11.60 4.44 29.69
C LEU A 26 -10.70 4.30 28.45
N ARG A 27 -10.39 5.42 27.77
CA ARG A 27 -9.46 5.41 26.65
C ARG A 27 -8.07 5.11 27.21
N LEU A 28 -7.38 4.13 26.62
CA LEU A 28 -6.09 3.62 27.10
C LEU A 28 -6.17 2.97 28.49
N TRP A 29 -7.30 2.35 28.87
CA TRP A 29 -7.44 1.63 30.16
C TRP A 29 -6.38 0.55 30.38
N ALA A 30 -5.95 -0.11 29.29
CA ALA A 30 -4.95 -1.16 29.33
C ALA A 30 -3.51 -0.62 29.37
N GLU A 31 -3.27 0.69 29.36
CA GLU A 31 -1.91 1.23 29.49
C GLU A 31 -1.23 0.72 30.77
N GLY A 32 0.09 0.46 30.73
CA GLY A 32 0.85 -0.03 31.87
C GLY A 32 1.04 -1.55 31.85
N ALA A 33 0.91 -2.20 33.00
CA ALA A 33 1.16 -3.64 33.16
C ALA A 33 0.13 -4.49 32.39
N ARG A 34 -1.10 -3.98 32.25
CA ARG A 34 -2.15 -4.61 31.44
C ARG A 34 -1.75 -4.70 29.97
N GLU A 35 -1.08 -3.70 29.43
CA GLU A 35 -0.63 -3.68 28.04
C GLU A 35 0.53 -4.65 27.84
N SER A 36 1.44 -4.78 28.82
CA SER A 36 2.51 -5.78 28.73
C SER A 36 1.98 -7.22 28.69
N ILE A 37 0.85 -7.51 29.34
CA ILE A 37 0.17 -8.81 29.23
C ILE A 37 -0.50 -8.96 27.86
N LEU A 38 -1.28 -7.98 27.43
CA LEU A 38 -2.12 -8.14 26.23
C LEU A 38 -1.36 -7.99 24.90
N LYS A 39 -0.28 -7.20 24.86
CA LYS A 39 0.43 -6.87 23.62
C LYS A 39 1.10 -8.07 22.93
N PRO A 40 1.75 -9.02 23.64
CA PRO A 40 2.27 -10.25 23.05
C PRO A 40 1.21 -11.10 22.34
N HIS A 41 -0.05 -11.05 22.78
CA HIS A 41 -1.12 -11.85 22.18
C HIS A 41 -1.70 -11.27 20.88
N ILE A 42 -1.32 -10.06 20.47
CA ILE A 42 -1.90 -9.42 19.28
C ILE A 42 -1.68 -10.26 18.01
N PRO A 43 -0.46 -10.79 17.70
CA PRO A 43 -0.24 -11.62 16.51
C PRO A 43 -1.06 -12.92 16.56
N GLY A 44 -1.03 -13.66 17.66
CA GLY A 44 -1.78 -14.91 17.78
C GLY A 44 -3.30 -14.71 17.72
N TYR A 45 -3.82 -13.61 18.27
CA TYR A 45 -5.23 -13.26 18.14
C TYR A 45 -5.59 -12.84 16.70
N ALA A 46 -4.67 -12.18 15.99
CA ALA A 46 -4.84 -11.94 14.56
C ALA A 46 -4.94 -13.28 13.82
N ASP A 47 -3.98 -14.19 13.95
CA ASP A 47 -4.04 -15.49 13.28
C ASP A 47 -5.33 -16.27 13.59
N ALA A 48 -5.78 -16.25 14.85
CA ALA A 48 -7.05 -16.86 15.27
C ALA A 48 -8.27 -16.23 14.56
N LEU A 49 -8.30 -14.90 14.44
CA LEU A 49 -9.33 -14.18 13.67
C LEU A 49 -9.37 -14.57 12.18
N GLU A 50 -8.24 -15.02 11.62
CA GLU A 50 -8.14 -15.47 10.22
C GLU A 50 -8.70 -16.88 10.03
N ARG A 51 -8.53 -17.75 11.03
CA ARG A 51 -9.00 -19.14 11.01
C ARG A 51 -10.50 -19.29 11.25
N GLY A 52 -11.13 -18.30 11.88
CA GLY A 52 -12.58 -18.23 12.05
C GLY A 52 -13.04 -17.93 13.49
N TRP A 53 -14.35 -17.81 13.66
CA TRP A 53 -14.95 -17.33 14.92
C TRP A 53 -14.72 -18.28 16.11
N ARG A 54 -14.61 -19.60 15.88
CA ARG A 54 -14.36 -20.57 16.96
C ARG A 54 -12.96 -20.40 17.52
N GLN A 55 -11.97 -20.36 16.62
CA GLN A 55 -10.56 -20.16 16.97
C GLN A 55 -10.34 -18.79 17.63
N GLU A 56 -11.00 -17.73 17.12
CA GLU A 56 -11.01 -16.41 17.76
C GLU A 56 -11.48 -16.50 19.22
N ARG A 57 -12.63 -17.16 19.45
CA ARG A 57 -13.23 -17.27 20.78
C ARG A 57 -12.37 -18.08 21.73
N ASP A 58 -11.84 -19.22 21.27
CA ASP A 58 -11.03 -20.11 22.09
C ASP A 58 -9.69 -19.44 22.47
N TYR A 59 -9.06 -18.73 21.53
CA TYR A 59 -7.86 -17.94 21.80
C TYR A 59 -8.15 -16.80 22.78
N LEU A 60 -9.24 -16.03 22.56
CA LEU A 60 -9.63 -14.95 23.47
C LEU A 60 -9.92 -15.48 24.88
N HIS A 61 -10.53 -16.65 25.01
CA HIS A 61 -10.77 -17.29 26.30
C HIS A 61 -9.45 -17.57 27.03
N GLY A 62 -8.44 -18.09 26.33
CA GLY A 62 -7.10 -18.30 26.89
C GLY A 62 -6.45 -17.00 27.38
N VAL A 63 -6.52 -15.93 26.58
CA VAL A 63 -5.99 -14.61 26.99
C VAL A 63 -6.73 -14.03 28.19
N CYS A 64 -8.05 -14.19 28.26
CA CYS A 64 -8.83 -13.77 29.42
C CYS A 64 -8.45 -14.59 30.67
N LYS A 65 -8.23 -15.90 30.55
CA LYS A 65 -7.76 -16.75 31.66
C LYS A 65 -6.42 -16.27 32.20
N GLU A 66 -5.46 -16.01 31.32
CA GLU A 66 -4.15 -15.46 31.68
C GLU A 66 -4.28 -14.09 32.35
N PHE A 67 -5.08 -13.19 31.78
CA PHE A 67 -5.29 -11.86 32.33
C PHE A 67 -5.86 -11.90 33.76
N HIS A 68 -6.88 -12.73 34.01
CA HIS A 68 -7.50 -12.85 35.33
C HIS A 68 -6.66 -13.66 36.33
N ALA A 69 -5.71 -14.47 35.88
CA ALA A 69 -4.72 -15.11 36.75
C ALA A 69 -3.66 -14.11 37.23
N LEU A 70 -3.30 -13.13 36.40
CA LEU A 70 -2.27 -12.13 36.71
C LEU A 70 -2.82 -10.89 37.43
N ILE A 71 -4.08 -10.52 37.16
CA ILE A 71 -4.70 -9.31 37.69
C ILE A 71 -6.02 -9.67 38.37
N SER A 72 -6.10 -9.38 39.67
CA SER A 72 -7.33 -9.58 40.44
C SER A 72 -8.49 -8.76 39.87
N TRP A 73 -9.67 -9.38 39.81
CA TRP A 73 -10.92 -8.74 39.39
C TRP A 73 -11.32 -7.57 40.32
N ARG A 74 -10.84 -7.57 41.57
CA ARG A 74 -11.06 -6.51 42.57
C ARG A 74 -10.24 -5.25 42.30
N LEU A 75 -9.18 -5.35 41.49
CA LEU A 75 -8.33 -4.20 41.19
C LEU A 75 -9.07 -3.19 40.31
N ALA A 76 -9.06 -1.93 40.73
CA ALA A 76 -9.67 -0.84 39.97
C ALA A 76 -8.94 -0.62 38.63
N ASP A 77 -9.66 -0.11 37.62
CA ASP A 77 -9.08 0.12 36.28
C ASP A 77 -7.95 1.16 36.27
N GLU A 78 -7.98 2.08 37.23
CA GLU A 78 -7.02 3.18 37.40
C GLU A 78 -5.74 2.75 38.11
N GLU A 79 -5.81 1.68 38.91
CA GLU A 79 -4.71 1.15 39.69
C GLU A 79 -3.90 0.16 38.85
N GLU A 80 -2.58 0.21 38.97
CA GLU A 80 -1.70 -0.76 38.34
C GLU A 80 -1.40 -1.91 39.31
N PRO A 81 -1.32 -3.16 38.84
CA PRO A 81 -0.90 -4.27 39.67
C PRO A 81 0.53 -4.06 40.16
N VAL A 82 0.84 -4.61 41.34
CA VAL A 82 2.19 -4.58 41.89
C VAL A 82 3.11 -5.42 41.00
N LEU A 83 4.27 -4.86 40.65
CA LEU A 83 5.30 -5.55 39.85
C LEU A 83 6.40 -6.11 40.77
N PRO A 84 7.00 -7.26 40.43
CA PRO A 84 6.76 -8.09 39.24
C PRO A 84 5.43 -8.86 39.31
N LEU A 85 4.83 -9.10 38.15
CA LEU A 85 3.65 -9.98 38.05
C LEU A 85 4.05 -11.43 38.39
N PRO A 86 3.13 -12.23 38.98
CA PRO A 86 3.38 -13.65 39.18
C PRO A 86 3.59 -14.37 37.84
N ALA A 87 4.31 -15.49 37.86
CA ALA A 87 4.45 -16.32 36.67
C ALA A 87 3.09 -16.97 36.34
N TYR A 88 2.64 -16.83 35.10
CA TYR A 88 1.41 -17.50 34.66
C TYR A 88 1.70 -18.96 34.33
N ASP A 89 0.98 -19.87 35.00
CA ASP A 89 0.94 -21.29 34.66
C ASP A 89 -0.47 -21.68 34.18
N PRO A 90 -0.64 -22.11 32.91
CA PRO A 90 -1.93 -22.45 32.34
C PRO A 90 -2.58 -23.69 33.00
N TYR A 91 -1.81 -24.52 33.70
CA TYR A 91 -2.28 -25.73 34.37
C TYR A 91 -2.61 -25.52 35.85
N THR A 92 -2.32 -24.35 36.41
CA THR A 92 -2.71 -24.00 37.77
C THR A 92 -4.24 -24.03 37.88
N THR A 93 -4.73 -24.73 38.91
CA THR A 93 -6.16 -24.81 39.22
C THR A 93 -6.57 -23.50 39.90
N PRO A 94 -7.63 -22.81 39.44
CA PRO A 94 -8.10 -21.60 40.10
C PRO A 94 -8.48 -21.92 41.55
N GLU A 95 -7.96 -21.13 42.50
CA GLU A 95 -8.43 -21.22 43.88
C GLU A 95 -9.92 -20.89 43.93
N VAL A 96 -10.69 -21.79 44.54
CA VAL A 96 -12.12 -21.58 44.76
C VAL A 96 -12.25 -20.60 45.92
N GLU A 97 -12.43 -19.32 45.58
CA GLU A 97 -12.77 -18.29 46.56
C GLU A 97 -14.18 -18.57 47.11
N GLU A 98 -14.30 -18.72 48.43
CA GLU A 98 -15.59 -18.70 49.11
C GLU A 98 -16.14 -17.27 49.03
N LEU A 99 -17.10 -17.04 48.15
CA LEU A 99 -17.72 -15.74 47.91
C LEU A 99 -19.20 -15.82 48.26
N ASP A 100 -19.73 -14.73 48.81
CA ASP A 100 -21.16 -14.56 49.00
C ASP A 100 -21.89 -14.44 47.64
N ASP A 101 -23.22 -14.62 47.64
CA ASP A 101 -24.05 -14.55 46.43
C ASP A 101 -23.96 -13.15 45.75
N GLU A 102 -23.90 -12.08 46.55
CA GLU A 102 -23.74 -10.71 46.06
C GLU A 102 -22.35 -10.49 45.43
N GLU A 103 -21.30 -11.02 46.07
CA GLU A 103 -19.93 -10.92 45.58
C GLU A 103 -19.73 -11.75 44.30
N THR A 104 -20.35 -12.92 44.21
CA THR A 104 -20.33 -13.79 43.04
C THR A 104 -20.94 -13.09 41.82
N THR A 105 -22.08 -12.42 42.03
CA THR A 105 -22.74 -11.63 40.98
C THR A 105 -21.86 -10.47 40.52
N THR A 106 -21.24 -9.77 41.47
CA THR A 106 -20.32 -8.66 41.20
C THR A 106 -19.09 -9.11 40.41
N LYS A 107 -18.46 -10.21 40.84
CA LYS A 107 -17.33 -10.86 40.16
C LYS A 107 -17.69 -11.23 38.73
N ARG A 108 -18.85 -11.87 38.52
CA ARG A 108 -19.33 -12.26 37.18
C ARG A 108 -19.46 -11.06 36.25
N LEU A 109 -20.18 -10.01 36.68
CA LEU A 109 -20.39 -8.79 35.89
C LEU A 109 -19.07 -8.07 35.56
N ARG A 110 -18.15 -8.03 36.53
CA ARG A 110 -16.83 -7.42 36.36
C ARG A 110 -15.98 -8.19 35.35
N ILE A 111 -15.94 -9.52 35.45
CA ILE A 111 -15.22 -10.41 34.52
C ILE A 111 -15.80 -10.30 33.11
N GLU A 112 -17.12 -10.36 32.96
CA GLU A 112 -17.79 -10.19 31.65
C GLU A 112 -17.43 -8.84 31.00
N THR A 113 -17.48 -7.77 31.79
CA THR A 113 -17.12 -6.42 31.33
C THR A 113 -15.67 -6.34 30.89
N LEU A 114 -14.74 -6.91 31.66
CA LEU A 114 -13.32 -6.95 31.34
C LEU A 114 -13.02 -7.80 30.10
N ASN A 115 -13.62 -9.00 29.99
CA ASN A 115 -13.47 -9.87 28.82
C ASN A 115 -13.92 -9.15 27.54
N ALA A 116 -15.05 -8.45 27.60
CA ALA A 116 -15.53 -7.66 26.47
C ALA A 116 -14.57 -6.51 26.11
N ARG A 117 -13.93 -5.87 27.10
CA ARG A 117 -12.91 -4.83 26.87
C ARG A 117 -11.62 -5.38 26.29
N ILE A 118 -11.13 -6.52 26.79
CA ILE A 118 -9.95 -7.24 26.28
C ILE A 118 -10.19 -7.61 24.81
N GLY A 119 -11.35 -8.22 24.51
CA GLY A 119 -11.72 -8.57 23.14
C GLY A 119 -11.76 -7.36 22.22
N ARG A 120 -12.40 -6.25 22.63
CA ARG A 120 -12.40 -4.99 21.85
C ARG A 120 -10.99 -4.43 21.65
N TRP A 121 -10.15 -4.47 22.68
CA TRP A 121 -8.78 -3.96 22.63
C TRP A 121 -7.91 -4.76 21.65
N LEU A 122 -7.95 -6.10 21.75
CA LEU A 122 -7.22 -6.99 20.84
C LEU A 122 -7.74 -6.85 19.41
N LYS A 123 -9.07 -6.85 19.21
CA LYS A 123 -9.69 -6.68 17.89
C LYS A 123 -9.32 -5.36 17.22
N TYR A 124 -9.30 -4.27 17.97
CA TYR A 124 -8.87 -2.98 17.42
C TYR A 124 -7.41 -3.03 16.96
N ARG A 125 -6.50 -3.61 17.77
CA ARG A 125 -5.07 -3.67 17.43
C ARG A 125 -4.73 -4.71 16.36
N ALA A 126 -5.38 -5.87 16.36
CA ALA A 126 -5.26 -6.86 15.30
C ALA A 126 -5.77 -6.30 13.96
N ARG A 127 -6.86 -5.51 13.97
CA ARG A 127 -7.29 -4.75 12.79
C ARG A 127 -6.27 -3.69 12.37
N ALA A 128 -5.56 -3.07 13.30
CA ALA A 128 -4.49 -2.12 12.95
C ALA A 128 -3.28 -2.80 12.27
N LEU A 129 -2.97 -4.05 12.65
CA LEU A 129 -2.00 -4.88 11.91
C LEU A 129 -2.50 -5.21 10.50
N ARG A 130 -3.81 -5.45 10.38
CA ARG A 130 -4.50 -5.70 9.11
C ARG A 130 -4.96 -4.39 8.48
N ARG A 131 -4.03 -3.63 7.88
CA ARG A 131 -4.45 -2.71 6.81
C ARG A 131 -5.00 -3.54 5.67
N ARG A 132 -6.31 -3.78 5.68
CA ARG A 132 -6.96 -4.55 4.63
C ARG A 132 -6.78 -3.84 3.29
N PRO A 133 -6.55 -4.59 2.19
CA PRO A 133 -6.52 -4.02 0.85
C PRO A 133 -7.79 -3.23 0.51
N ASP A 134 -8.95 -3.65 1.04
CA ASP A 134 -10.26 -3.01 0.86
C ASP A 134 -10.34 -1.57 1.43
N GLN A 135 -9.44 -1.19 2.33
CA GLN A 135 -9.34 0.16 2.91
C GLN A 135 -8.17 0.96 2.35
N MET A 136 -7.32 0.36 1.50
CA MET A 136 -6.29 1.10 0.81
C MET A 136 -6.89 1.83 -0.39
N ASP A 137 -6.39 3.03 -0.64
CA ASP A 137 -6.64 3.71 -1.91
C ASP A 137 -6.26 2.74 -3.04
N ARG A 138 -7.14 2.52 -4.01
CA ARG A 138 -6.91 1.58 -5.13
C ARG A 138 -5.62 1.91 -5.90
N THR A 139 -5.20 3.17 -5.90
CA THR A 139 -3.94 3.60 -6.50
C THR A 139 -2.69 3.16 -5.71
N ARG A 140 -2.86 2.78 -4.45
CA ARG A 140 -1.82 2.34 -3.52
C ARG A 140 -1.90 0.86 -3.17
N ASP A 141 -3.07 0.24 -3.33
CA ASP A 141 -3.24 -1.20 -3.15
C ASP A 141 -2.48 -1.95 -4.27
N PRO A 142 -1.41 -2.71 -3.95
CA PRO A 142 -0.64 -3.44 -4.95
C PRO A 142 -1.50 -4.42 -5.74
N TRP A 143 -2.53 -5.01 -5.11
CA TRP A 143 -3.41 -5.95 -5.78
C TRP A 143 -4.33 -5.25 -6.78
N ALA A 144 -4.94 -4.13 -6.39
CA ALA A 144 -5.73 -3.32 -7.31
C ALA A 144 -4.91 -2.82 -8.50
N VAL A 145 -3.66 -2.37 -8.28
CA VAL A 145 -2.75 -1.94 -9.35
C VAL A 145 -2.39 -3.10 -10.27
N PHE A 146 -2.11 -4.28 -9.70
CA PHE A 146 -1.82 -5.49 -10.47
C PHE A 146 -3.01 -5.90 -11.35
N LEU A 147 -4.22 -5.97 -10.79
CA LEU A 147 -5.44 -6.31 -11.53
C LEU A 147 -5.80 -5.26 -12.59
N ALA A 148 -5.52 -3.98 -12.34
CA ALA A 148 -5.80 -2.92 -13.32
C ALA A 148 -4.99 -3.07 -14.62
N LYS A 149 -3.83 -3.74 -14.58
CA LYS A 149 -3.06 -4.07 -15.79
C LYS A 149 -3.83 -4.98 -16.74
N LEU A 150 -4.73 -5.83 -16.24
CA LEU A 150 -5.59 -6.68 -17.07
C LEU A 150 -6.52 -5.82 -17.94
N ALA A 151 -7.04 -4.72 -17.38
CA ALA A 151 -7.80 -3.72 -18.11
C ALA A 151 -6.92 -2.81 -19.01
N GLY A 152 -5.60 -2.98 -18.97
CA GLY A 152 -4.63 -2.16 -19.70
C GLY A 152 -4.33 -0.83 -19.05
N VAL A 153 -4.77 -0.62 -17.81
CA VAL A 153 -4.44 0.57 -17.04
C VAL A 153 -3.01 0.41 -16.54
N THR A 154 -2.09 1.18 -17.13
CA THR A 154 -0.68 1.18 -16.78
C THR A 154 -0.36 2.39 -15.91
N SER A 155 0.72 2.29 -15.12
CA SER A 155 1.16 3.41 -14.29
C SER A 155 1.50 4.62 -15.16
N PRO A 156 1.14 5.84 -14.72
CA PRO A 156 1.35 7.03 -15.51
C PRO A 156 2.86 7.29 -15.67
N PRO A 157 3.31 7.75 -16.85
CA PRO A 157 4.71 8.10 -17.04
C PRO A 157 5.10 9.27 -16.13
N LYS A 158 6.39 9.32 -15.75
CA LYS A 158 6.94 10.50 -15.08
C LYS A 158 7.03 11.66 -16.06
N ALA A 159 7.00 12.89 -15.54
CA ALA A 159 7.27 14.08 -16.34
C ALA A 159 8.63 13.95 -17.05
N ARG A 160 8.61 14.13 -18.37
CA ARG A 160 9.81 14.15 -19.20
C ARG A 160 10.69 15.32 -18.78
N GLN A 161 12.00 15.18 -18.93
CA GLN A 161 12.88 16.34 -18.85
C GLN A 161 12.63 17.28 -20.04
N ALA A 162 12.94 18.56 -19.91
CA ALA A 162 12.72 19.57 -20.96
C ALA A 162 13.27 19.13 -22.33
N PHE A 163 14.52 18.68 -22.35
CA PHE A 163 15.19 18.16 -23.54
C PHE A 163 14.49 16.92 -24.12
N GLN A 164 13.95 16.03 -23.28
CA GLN A 164 13.21 14.86 -23.75
C GLN A 164 11.84 15.24 -24.31
N GLN A 165 11.22 16.29 -23.77
CA GLN A 165 9.99 16.86 -24.31
C GLN A 165 10.26 17.53 -25.67
N TYR A 166 11.37 18.26 -25.80
CA TYR A 166 11.82 18.80 -27.09
C TYR A 166 12.06 17.69 -28.12
N MET A 167 12.72 16.60 -27.72
CA MET A 167 12.84 15.41 -28.57
C MET A 167 11.50 14.76 -28.91
N HIS A 168 10.46 14.93 -28.11
CA HIS A 168 9.15 14.36 -28.42
C HIS A 168 8.36 15.26 -29.39
N GLU A 169 8.43 16.57 -29.22
CA GLU A 169 7.69 17.56 -30.02
C GLU A 169 8.36 17.88 -31.36
N SER A 170 9.70 18.00 -31.40
CA SER A 170 10.44 18.55 -32.55
C SER A 170 11.33 17.53 -33.27
N TYR A 171 11.17 16.21 -33.01
CA TYR A 171 12.09 15.21 -33.59
C TYR A 171 12.14 15.26 -35.11
N GLU A 172 10.98 15.11 -35.77
CA GLU A 172 10.92 15.01 -37.23
C GLU A 172 11.25 16.34 -37.93
N ALA A 173 10.91 17.46 -37.29
CA ALA A 173 11.04 18.79 -37.89
C ALA A 173 12.46 19.36 -37.80
N GLU A 174 13.12 19.23 -36.64
CA GLU A 174 14.37 19.94 -36.35
C GLU A 174 15.52 18.97 -36.09
N ILE A 175 15.29 17.95 -35.27
CA ILE A 175 16.35 17.09 -34.76
C ILE A 175 16.76 16.05 -35.81
N ALA A 176 15.82 15.40 -36.49
CA ALA A 176 16.10 14.35 -37.47
C ALA A 176 16.88 14.89 -38.69
N PRO A 177 16.56 16.06 -39.28
CA PRO A 177 17.37 16.68 -40.31
C PRO A 177 18.79 17.03 -39.81
N ALA A 178 18.91 17.62 -38.60
CA ALA A 178 20.20 17.97 -38.03
C ALA A 178 21.06 16.74 -37.70
N VAL A 179 20.44 15.66 -37.19
CA VAL A 179 21.11 14.37 -36.96
C VAL A 179 21.60 13.81 -38.28
N ARG A 180 20.78 13.79 -39.34
CA ARG A 180 21.20 13.28 -40.66
C ARG A 180 22.36 14.09 -41.21
N ALA A 181 22.24 15.43 -41.25
CA ALA A 181 23.31 16.30 -41.76
C ALA A 181 24.63 16.10 -41.00
N ARG A 182 24.59 16.04 -39.66
CA ARG A 182 25.79 15.82 -38.83
C ARG A 182 26.33 14.39 -38.94
N TRP A 183 25.46 13.41 -39.12
CA TRP A 183 25.86 12.01 -39.32
C TRP A 183 26.54 11.83 -40.67
N ASP A 184 25.96 12.36 -41.75
CA ASP A 184 26.52 12.32 -43.10
C ASP A 184 27.89 13.01 -43.14
N ALA A 185 28.04 14.16 -42.48
CA ALA A 185 29.34 14.83 -42.33
C ALA A 185 30.37 14.03 -41.53
N SER A 186 29.93 13.16 -40.60
CA SER A 186 30.83 12.33 -39.78
C SER A 186 31.27 11.01 -40.44
N ILE A 187 30.59 10.61 -41.52
CA ILE A 187 30.88 9.39 -42.28
C ILE A 187 31.97 9.64 -43.35
N LEU A 188 32.09 10.88 -43.82
CA LEU A 188 33.13 11.31 -44.76
C LEU A 188 34.47 11.45 -44.01
N ASP A 189 35.52 10.81 -44.52
CA ASP A 189 36.89 11.10 -44.06
C ASP A 189 37.49 12.32 -44.78
N ASP A 190 38.64 12.82 -44.32
CA ASP A 190 39.37 13.95 -44.95
C ASP A 190 39.77 13.68 -46.41
N SER A 191 39.61 12.44 -46.90
CA SER A 191 39.90 11.98 -48.25
C SER A 191 38.64 11.75 -49.11
N GLY A 192 37.44 12.02 -48.57
CA GLY A 192 36.16 11.87 -49.26
C GLY A 192 35.62 10.43 -49.37
N ASN A 193 36.20 9.46 -48.65
CA ASN A 193 35.78 8.08 -48.66
C ASN A 193 34.74 7.78 -47.57
N THR A 194 33.73 6.98 -47.92
CA THR A 194 32.61 6.61 -47.05
C THR A 194 33.02 5.47 -46.11
N ARG A 195 33.10 5.71 -44.79
CA ARG A 195 33.17 4.60 -43.82
C ARG A 195 31.90 3.77 -43.89
N GLN A 196 31.97 2.44 -43.72
CA GLN A 196 30.78 1.57 -43.63
C GLN A 196 29.84 2.09 -42.52
N ALA A 197 28.80 2.81 -42.93
CA ALA A 197 27.97 3.57 -42.00
C ALA A 197 26.81 2.71 -41.50
N LYS A 198 26.85 2.36 -40.21
CA LYS A 198 25.62 1.98 -39.50
C LYS A 198 24.72 3.22 -39.37
N ALA A 199 23.42 3.02 -39.13
CA ALA A 199 22.53 4.13 -38.79
C ALA A 199 23.02 4.86 -37.51
N PRO A 200 22.73 6.16 -37.33
CA PRO A 200 23.15 6.90 -36.14
C PRO A 200 22.61 6.24 -34.87
N ASP A 201 23.50 6.01 -33.91
CA ASP A 201 23.15 5.37 -32.65
C ASP A 201 22.28 6.30 -31.76
N ALA A 202 21.68 5.75 -30.70
CA ALA A 202 20.86 6.54 -29.79
C ALA A 202 21.65 7.62 -29.03
N PRO A 203 22.90 7.37 -28.55
CA PRO A 203 23.74 8.41 -27.96
C PRO A 203 24.00 9.60 -28.87
N PHE A 204 24.31 9.37 -30.16
CA PHE A 204 24.56 10.44 -31.13
C PHE A 204 23.32 11.32 -31.30
N ARG A 205 22.15 10.70 -31.48
CA ARG A 205 20.86 11.41 -31.57
C ARG A 205 20.58 12.27 -30.34
N ALA A 206 20.79 11.71 -29.16
CA ALA A 206 20.60 12.42 -27.90
C ALA A 206 21.60 13.59 -27.74
N LYS A 207 22.83 13.45 -28.23
CA LYS A 207 23.84 14.52 -28.21
C LYS A 207 23.40 15.70 -29.08
N VAL A 208 23.05 15.45 -30.35
CA VAL A 208 22.59 16.50 -31.27
C VAL A 208 21.35 17.21 -30.72
N ALA A 209 20.39 16.45 -30.20
CA ALA A 209 19.19 17.02 -29.59
C ALA A 209 19.48 17.90 -28.35
N ARG A 210 20.49 17.56 -27.53
CA ARG A 210 20.88 18.39 -26.39
C ARG A 210 21.53 19.70 -26.82
N GLU A 211 22.35 19.66 -27.86
CA GLU A 211 23.00 20.86 -28.40
C GLU A 211 21.96 21.81 -28.97
N LEU A 212 21.05 21.31 -29.82
CA LEU A 212 19.92 22.11 -30.33
C LEU A 212 19.04 22.64 -29.19
N PHE A 213 18.75 21.83 -28.18
CA PHE A 213 17.98 22.27 -27.02
C PHE A 213 18.69 23.39 -26.23
N SER A 214 20.03 23.37 -26.15
CA SER A 214 20.81 24.41 -25.46
C SER A 214 20.88 25.74 -26.22
N GLU A 215 20.62 25.71 -27.53
CA GLU A 215 20.52 26.90 -28.39
C GLU A 215 19.16 27.59 -28.25
N LEU A 216 18.14 26.90 -27.72
CA LEU A 216 16.83 27.49 -27.45
C LEU A 216 16.91 28.53 -26.33
N SER A 217 16.04 29.53 -26.41
CA SER A 217 15.91 30.56 -25.37
C SER A 217 15.45 29.96 -24.04
N ASP A 218 15.82 30.60 -22.92
CA ASP A 218 15.38 30.17 -21.59
C ASP A 218 13.85 30.10 -21.46
N GLU A 219 13.13 30.98 -22.16
CA GLU A 219 11.67 31.00 -22.21
C GLU A 219 11.10 29.74 -22.89
N GLU A 220 11.66 29.33 -24.03
CA GLU A 220 11.25 28.11 -24.74
C GLU A 220 11.58 26.86 -23.93
N GLN A 221 12.76 26.82 -23.31
CA GLN A 221 13.17 25.72 -22.44
C GLN A 221 12.23 25.57 -21.23
N GLU A 222 11.81 26.68 -20.61
CA GLU A 222 10.84 26.64 -19.51
C GLU A 222 9.44 26.28 -20.01
N GLY A 223 9.02 26.77 -21.19
CA GLY A 223 7.77 26.36 -21.83
C GLY A 223 7.67 24.85 -22.03
N LEU A 224 8.76 24.22 -22.50
CA LEU A 224 8.87 22.77 -22.64
C LEU A 224 8.77 22.04 -21.29
N ARG A 225 9.39 22.57 -20.22
CA ARG A 225 9.25 22.01 -18.87
C ARG A 225 7.81 22.07 -18.37
N GLN A 226 7.12 23.18 -18.63
CA GLN A 226 5.74 23.35 -18.23
C GLN A 226 4.81 22.39 -18.98
N ARG A 227 4.97 22.24 -20.30
CA ARG A 227 4.23 21.25 -21.10
C ARG A 227 4.49 19.81 -20.63
N ALA A 228 5.74 19.44 -20.39
CA ALA A 228 6.10 18.12 -19.88
C ALA A 228 5.46 17.81 -18.51
N LYS A 229 5.35 18.82 -17.63
CA LYS A 229 4.64 18.70 -16.34
C LYS A 229 3.14 18.58 -16.53
N ALA A 230 2.55 19.36 -17.43
CA ALA A 230 1.13 19.34 -17.73
C ALA A 230 0.69 17.97 -18.29
N GLU A 231 1.40 17.44 -19.29
CA GLU A 231 1.13 16.11 -19.86
C GLU A 231 1.22 15.00 -18.80
N ALA A 232 2.24 15.04 -17.94
CA ALA A 232 2.40 14.05 -16.88
C ALA A 232 1.31 14.16 -15.80
N GLN A 233 0.85 15.37 -15.51
CA GLN A 233 -0.25 15.59 -14.58
C GLN A 233 -1.57 15.08 -15.16
N GLU A 234 -1.85 15.34 -16.44
CA GLU A 234 -3.02 14.81 -17.15
C GLU A 234 -2.99 13.27 -17.20
N ALA A 235 -1.84 12.67 -17.55
CA ALA A 235 -1.66 11.22 -17.54
C ALA A 235 -1.87 10.61 -16.13
N ARG A 236 -1.46 11.34 -15.09
CA ARG A 236 -1.70 10.93 -13.70
C ARG A 236 -3.18 11.03 -13.31
N GLU A 237 -3.86 12.07 -13.72
CA GLU A 237 -5.28 12.28 -13.42
C GLU A 237 -6.16 11.24 -14.13
N THR A 238 -5.90 10.98 -15.41
CA THR A 238 -6.55 9.91 -16.18
C THR A 238 -6.32 8.54 -15.55
N TYR A 239 -5.10 8.24 -15.12
CA TYR A 239 -4.79 7.01 -14.37
C TYR A 239 -5.59 6.92 -13.06
N ILE A 240 -5.61 7.98 -12.24
CA ILE A 240 -6.35 7.99 -10.97
C ILE A 240 -7.85 7.82 -11.22
N ALA A 241 -8.39 8.47 -12.25
CA ALA A 241 -9.79 8.33 -12.64
C ALA A 241 -10.12 6.88 -13.05
N ALA A 242 -9.28 6.26 -13.89
CA ALA A 242 -9.45 4.87 -14.30
C ALA A 242 -9.38 3.89 -13.11
N MET A 243 -8.43 4.09 -12.20
CA MET A 243 -8.29 3.27 -10.98
C MET A 243 -9.51 3.41 -10.06
N LYS A 244 -10.11 4.59 -9.97
CA LYS A 244 -11.30 4.85 -9.15
C LYS A 244 -12.58 4.30 -9.79
N ALA A 245 -12.76 4.48 -11.09
CA ALA A 245 -13.92 3.99 -11.84
C ALA A 245 -14.10 2.47 -11.74
N GLY A 246 -12.98 1.74 -11.69
CA GLY A 246 -12.97 0.28 -11.61
C GLY A 246 -13.17 -0.43 -12.94
N PRO A 247 -13.34 -1.76 -12.92
CA PRO A 247 -13.42 -2.54 -14.15
C PRO A 247 -14.70 -2.20 -14.92
N SER A 248 -14.53 -1.92 -16.22
CA SER A 248 -15.66 -1.71 -17.13
C SER A 248 -16.55 -2.95 -17.18
N LYS A 249 -17.86 -2.72 -17.26
CA LYS A 249 -18.86 -3.79 -17.43
C LYS A 249 -19.27 -3.97 -18.89
N SER A 250 -18.72 -3.19 -19.82
CA SER A 250 -19.02 -3.32 -21.24
C SER A 250 -18.53 -4.68 -21.76
N PRO A 251 -19.25 -5.32 -22.69
CA PRO A 251 -18.79 -6.58 -23.29
C PRO A 251 -17.44 -6.42 -24.01
N GLU A 252 -17.22 -5.30 -24.69
CA GLU A 252 -15.97 -5.04 -25.42
C GLU A 252 -14.75 -4.94 -24.50
N ASP A 253 -14.84 -4.21 -23.39
CA ASP A 253 -13.71 -4.07 -22.48
C ASP A 253 -13.45 -5.37 -21.71
N ARG A 254 -14.51 -6.14 -21.42
CA ARG A 254 -14.36 -7.50 -20.88
C ARG A 254 -13.63 -8.41 -21.86
N GLN A 255 -13.95 -8.34 -23.15
CA GLN A 255 -13.24 -9.11 -24.17
C GLN A 255 -11.75 -8.73 -24.22
N LYS A 256 -11.42 -7.43 -24.20
CA LYS A 256 -10.02 -6.98 -24.12
C LYS A 256 -9.30 -7.52 -22.88
N CYS A 257 -9.99 -7.61 -21.73
CA CYS A 257 -9.42 -8.21 -20.52
C CYS A 257 -9.20 -9.73 -20.70
N ILE A 258 -10.16 -10.43 -21.30
CA ILE A 258 -10.06 -11.88 -21.61
C ILE A 258 -8.91 -12.16 -22.56
N ASP A 259 -8.70 -11.32 -23.58
CA ASP A 259 -7.61 -11.49 -24.54
C ASP A 259 -6.22 -11.24 -23.89
N ARG A 260 -6.16 -10.46 -22.79
CA ARG A 260 -4.94 -10.17 -22.03
C ARG A 260 -4.67 -11.14 -20.86
N LEU A 261 -5.72 -11.74 -20.29
CA LEU A 261 -5.81 -13.20 -20.19
C LEU A 261 -4.53 -13.98 -19.87
N GLY A 262 -4.13 -14.76 -20.87
CA GLY A 262 -3.01 -15.67 -20.86
C GLY A 262 -1.67 -15.02 -20.48
N PRO A 263 -1.20 -13.96 -21.18
CA PRO A 263 0.06 -13.29 -20.84
C PRO A 263 0.10 -12.76 -19.40
N PHE A 264 -1.03 -12.28 -18.88
CA PHE A 264 -1.12 -11.79 -17.51
C PHE A 264 -0.98 -12.93 -16.48
N VAL A 265 -1.71 -14.02 -16.69
CA VAL A 265 -1.72 -15.16 -15.75
C VAL A 265 -0.43 -15.98 -15.84
N SER A 266 0.18 -16.08 -17.02
CA SER A 266 1.42 -16.86 -17.21
C SER A 266 2.58 -16.32 -16.38
N GLU A 267 2.73 -14.99 -16.25
CA GLU A 267 3.75 -14.39 -15.39
C GLU A 267 3.53 -14.75 -13.92
N PHE A 268 2.28 -14.76 -13.46
CA PHE A 268 1.92 -15.13 -12.10
C PHE A 268 2.16 -16.62 -11.82
N LEU A 269 1.69 -17.51 -12.70
CA LEU A 269 1.87 -18.95 -12.57
C LEU A 269 3.34 -19.36 -12.63
N ARG A 270 4.15 -18.68 -13.44
CA ARG A 270 5.61 -18.86 -13.45
C ARG A 270 6.19 -18.56 -12.08
N GLY A 271 5.84 -17.42 -11.48
CA GLY A 271 6.30 -17.07 -10.13
C GLY A 271 5.89 -18.11 -9.09
N VAL A 272 4.63 -18.56 -9.08
CA VAL A 272 4.17 -19.63 -8.17
C VAL A 272 4.99 -20.90 -8.36
N SER A 273 5.23 -21.30 -9.61
CA SER A 273 6.00 -22.50 -9.94
C SER A 273 7.46 -22.39 -9.48
N GLU A 274 8.09 -21.21 -9.66
CA GLU A 274 9.48 -20.96 -9.21
C GLU A 274 9.63 -21.03 -7.69
N TYR A 275 8.68 -20.48 -6.93
CA TYR A 275 8.77 -20.46 -5.45
C TYR A 275 8.31 -21.76 -4.79
N THR A 276 7.43 -22.54 -5.42
CA THR A 276 6.84 -23.74 -4.81
C THR A 276 7.35 -25.05 -5.41
N GLY A 277 7.95 -25.02 -6.61
CA GLY A 277 8.31 -26.21 -7.38
C GLY A 277 7.10 -26.94 -7.97
N LEU A 278 5.88 -26.42 -7.83
CA LEU A 278 4.66 -27.06 -8.33
C LEU A 278 4.38 -26.68 -9.79
N HIS A 279 3.88 -27.64 -10.57
CA HIS A 279 3.31 -27.35 -11.88
C HIS A 279 1.96 -26.64 -11.72
N SER A 280 1.91 -25.40 -12.21
CA SER A 280 0.73 -24.55 -12.08
C SER A 280 0.07 -24.35 -13.45
N PHE A 281 -1.25 -24.54 -13.53
CA PHE A 281 -2.07 -24.24 -14.69
C PHE A 281 -3.34 -23.49 -14.24
N ALA A 282 -3.93 -22.71 -15.14
CA ALA A 282 -5.20 -22.02 -14.88
C ALA A 282 -6.18 -22.33 -16.01
N VAL A 283 -7.46 -22.48 -15.67
CA VAL A 283 -8.55 -22.63 -16.64
C VAL A 283 -9.63 -21.63 -16.26
N PHE A 284 -10.02 -20.80 -17.22
CA PHE A 284 -11.08 -19.81 -17.08
C PHE A 284 -12.24 -20.23 -17.98
N GLY A 285 -13.47 -20.22 -17.46
CA GLY A 285 -14.66 -20.56 -18.23
C GLY A 285 -15.77 -19.53 -18.01
N GLY A 286 -16.49 -19.18 -19.07
CA GLY A 286 -17.62 -18.26 -18.97
C GLY A 286 -18.14 -17.76 -20.32
N PRO A 287 -19.18 -16.90 -20.29
CA PRO A 287 -19.76 -16.31 -21.48
C PRO A 287 -18.75 -15.35 -22.14
N MET A 288 -18.49 -15.55 -23.43
CA MET A 288 -17.55 -14.74 -24.20
C MET A 288 -18.28 -13.72 -25.11
N PRO A 289 -18.05 -12.41 -24.91
CA PRO A 289 -18.62 -11.36 -25.75
C PRO A 289 -18.39 -11.56 -27.26
N LYS A 290 -17.18 -11.97 -27.67
CA LYS A 290 -16.86 -12.17 -29.10
C LYS A 290 -17.66 -13.30 -29.77
N TYR A 291 -18.23 -14.20 -28.97
CA TYR A 291 -19.05 -15.33 -29.44
C TYR A 291 -20.52 -15.14 -29.02
N GLY A 292 -21.01 -13.90 -28.94
CA GLY A 292 -22.41 -13.62 -28.62
C GLY A 292 -22.84 -14.03 -27.21
N GLY A 293 -21.90 -14.26 -26.30
CA GLY A 293 -22.18 -14.72 -24.93
C GLY A 293 -22.20 -16.23 -24.74
N GLU A 294 -21.81 -17.02 -25.75
CA GLU A 294 -21.63 -18.47 -25.60
C GLU A 294 -20.55 -18.81 -24.57
N ILE A 295 -20.71 -19.96 -23.92
CA ILE A 295 -19.76 -20.46 -22.92
C ILE A 295 -18.52 -21.00 -23.62
N TRP A 296 -17.37 -20.41 -23.30
CA TRP A 296 -16.06 -20.84 -23.80
C TRP A 296 -15.05 -20.92 -22.67
N THR A 297 -13.97 -21.66 -22.91
CA THR A 297 -12.85 -21.79 -21.98
C THR A 297 -11.59 -21.14 -22.55
N VAL A 298 -10.79 -20.56 -21.66
CA VAL A 298 -9.43 -20.09 -21.92
C VAL A 298 -8.52 -20.83 -20.97
N THR A 299 -7.49 -21.47 -21.52
CA THR A 299 -6.43 -22.18 -20.78
C THR A 299 -5.12 -21.42 -20.94
#